data_AF-A0A521ZUI4-F1
#
_entry.id   AF-A0A521ZUI4-F1
#
_cell.length_a   1.000
_cell.length_b   1.000
_cell.length_c   1.000
_cell.angle_alpha   90.00
_cell.angle_beta   90.00
_cell.angle_gamma   90.00
#
_symmetry.space_group_name_H-M   'P 1'
#
loop_
_entity.id
_entity.type
_entity.pdbx_description
1 polymer ?
#
loop_
_entity_poly.entity_id
_entity_poly.type
_entity_poly.pdbx_seq_one_letter_code
_entity_poly.pdbx_strand_id
1 'polypeptide(L)'
;MFSIVPWPGSGTYFNGNAQSKVLTAAMAKTVLNFFVNLGVILGAIKVLCEMCELWWGKEGEETLRSSVENFWVRTADALPESIILKPLGVLSSFYDHLFGPRPFSKKAFWRTSVIVCLLLVISLSIAGVFCGKPFGMSTGPWETYKLEQSFLKEVAKDSNYEKPETAAFHIHENASDLSKLEGLPYEIIYTVFFVLFVVLSTAVLNSVCLAISRLILREMLGAKSPFSLVLMFAVNVIVIGALLIIDSIVLFVGLNFAFWPYVPLLFALSKLHMLAGAGVVMLATWAAWFVTDPWFKVVIVLSLLPSAALGFVLGGCALGFPFRKIVKLCATKFLERGLQSEKGLFSYFGMSAFLISTIIAGLVRLLSTSSH
;
A
#
# COMPACT_ATOMS: atom_id res chain seq x y z
N MET A 1 -24.12 5.03 58.24
CA MET A 1 -23.27 6.23 58.10
C MET A 1 -22.89 6.33 56.63
N PHE A 2 -23.76 6.93 55.81
CA PHE A 2 -23.55 7.11 54.37
C PHE A 2 -23.11 8.56 54.14
N SER A 3 -21.90 8.74 53.62
CA SER A 3 -21.38 10.06 53.27
C SER A 3 -21.84 10.42 51.87
N ILE A 4 -22.73 11.42 51.78
CA ILE A 4 -23.21 12.00 50.54
C ILE A 4 -22.10 12.92 50.01
N VAL A 5 -21.46 12.51 48.91
CA VAL A 5 -20.49 13.34 48.19
C VAL A 5 -21.28 14.43 47.45
N PRO A 6 -21.00 15.73 47.67
CA PRO A 6 -21.69 16.79 46.95
C PRO A 6 -21.25 16.79 45.48
N TRP A 7 -22.25 16.79 44.60
CA TRP A 7 -22.08 16.92 43.16
C TRP A 7 -21.52 18.32 42.85
N PRO A 8 -20.37 18.46 42.17
CA PRO A 8 -19.79 19.77 41.89
C PRO A 8 -20.68 20.50 40.89
N GLY A 9 -21.04 21.73 41.28
CA GLY A 9 -21.98 22.60 40.59
C GLY A 9 -21.73 22.73 39.09
N SER A 10 -22.78 22.45 38.35
CA SER A 10 -23.04 22.90 36.99
C SER A 10 -22.93 24.43 36.92
N GLY A 11 -21.77 24.93 36.52
CA GLY A 11 -21.50 26.36 36.38
C GLY A 11 -20.38 26.70 35.40
N THR A 12 -19.89 25.74 34.62
CA THR A 12 -19.03 26.04 33.47
C THR A 12 -19.90 26.39 32.28
N TYR A 13 -20.17 27.68 32.11
CA TYR A 13 -20.58 28.23 30.81
C TYR A 13 -19.54 27.76 29.78
N PHE A 14 -19.87 26.71 29.03
CA PHE A 14 -19.11 26.27 27.87
C PHE A 14 -19.06 27.46 26.92
N ASN A 15 -17.91 28.13 26.90
CA ASN A 15 -17.67 29.25 26.01
C ASN A 15 -17.66 28.72 24.58
N GLY A 16 -18.82 28.68 23.93
CA GLY A 16 -19.01 28.11 22.59
C GLY A 16 -18.04 28.69 21.55
N ASN A 17 -17.54 29.90 21.78
CA ASN A 17 -16.51 30.54 20.95
C ASN A 17 -15.15 29.83 21.01
N ALA A 18 -14.77 29.25 22.16
CA ALA A 18 -13.50 28.51 22.28
C ALA A 18 -13.57 27.16 21.57
N GLN A 19 -14.68 26.43 21.74
CA GLN A 19 -14.87 25.13 21.10
C GLN A 19 -15.02 25.25 19.57
N SER A 20 -15.69 26.31 19.10
CA SER A 20 -15.77 26.65 17.66
C SER A 20 -14.39 26.92 17.06
N LYS A 21 -13.53 27.71 17.73
CA LYS A 21 -12.17 28.00 17.26
C LYS A 21 -11.26 26.76 17.21
N VAL A 22 -11.40 25.85 18.17
CA VAL A 22 -10.63 24.59 18.18
C VAL A 22 -11.08 23.68 17.02
N LEU A 23 -12.39 23.59 16.76
CA LEU A 23 -12.93 22.79 15.66
C LEU A 23 -12.51 23.33 14.29
N THR A 24 -12.58 24.66 14.07
CA THR A 24 -12.16 25.27 12.81
C THR A 24 -10.66 25.13 12.57
N ALA A 25 -9.82 25.27 13.59
CA ALA A 25 -8.39 25.02 13.50
C ALA A 25 -8.05 23.55 13.16
N ALA A 26 -8.75 22.60 13.79
CA ALA A 26 -8.57 21.18 13.51
C ALA A 26 -9.00 20.81 12.07
N MET A 27 -10.12 21.37 11.60
CA MET A 27 -10.60 21.17 10.24
C MET A 27 -9.65 21.78 9.21
N ALA A 28 -9.17 23.01 9.44
CA ALA A 28 -8.19 23.67 8.58
C ALA A 28 -6.88 22.86 8.46
N LYS A 29 -6.37 22.34 9.58
CA LYS A 29 -5.19 21.46 9.59
C LYS A 29 -5.42 20.17 8.80
N THR A 30 -6.59 19.56 8.94
CA THR A 30 -6.94 18.34 8.22
C THR A 30 -7.03 18.57 6.70
N VAL A 31 -7.66 19.67 6.30
CA VAL A 31 -7.78 20.09 4.90
C VAL A 31 -6.39 20.42 4.32
N LEU A 32 -5.55 21.13 5.07
CA LEU A 32 -4.18 21.44 4.66
C LEU A 32 -3.36 20.16 4.43
N ASN A 33 -3.41 19.22 5.37
CA ASN A 33 -2.74 17.93 5.26
C ASN A 33 -3.24 17.13 4.05
N PHE A 34 -4.55 17.16 3.78
CA PHE A 34 -5.12 16.51 2.59
C PHE A 34 -4.51 17.06 1.30
N PHE A 35 -4.44 18.39 1.15
CA PHE A 35 -3.87 19.01 -0.03
C PHE A 35 -2.36 18.76 -0.17
N VAL A 36 -1.60 18.81 0.92
CA VAL A 36 -0.16 18.47 0.90
C VAL A 36 0.03 17.03 0.42
N ASN A 37 -0.74 16.09 0.97
CA ASN A 37 -0.68 14.68 0.55
C ASN A 37 -1.04 14.51 -0.93
N LEU A 38 -2.09 15.20 -1.40
CA LEU A 38 -2.47 15.17 -2.82
C LEU A 38 -1.36 15.73 -3.73
N GLY A 39 -0.71 16.81 -3.33
CA GLY A 39 0.43 17.39 -4.05
C GLY A 39 1.61 16.42 -4.16
N VAL A 40 1.95 15.71 -3.07
CA VAL A 40 3.00 14.68 -3.06
C VAL A 40 2.63 13.50 -3.97
N ILE A 41 1.39 13.01 -3.92
CA ILE A 41 0.92 11.92 -4.78
C ILE A 41 1.04 12.33 -6.25
N LEU A 42 0.61 13.54 -6.62
CA LEU A 42 0.71 14.04 -7.99
C LEU A 42 2.17 14.23 -8.43
N GLY A 43 3.04 14.66 -7.52
CA GLY A 43 4.49 14.74 -7.77
C GLY A 43 5.09 13.36 -8.03
N ALA A 44 4.72 12.35 -7.24
CA ALA A 44 5.13 10.97 -7.46
C ALA A 44 4.62 10.41 -8.79
N ILE A 45 3.37 10.71 -9.17
CA ILE A 45 2.79 10.34 -10.48
C ILE A 45 3.61 10.94 -11.62
N LYS A 46 4.03 12.22 -11.51
CA LYS A 46 4.89 12.85 -12.52
C LYS A 46 6.20 12.09 -12.69
N VAL A 47 6.89 11.78 -11.60
CA VAL A 47 8.14 11.00 -11.63
C VAL A 47 7.90 9.64 -12.27
N LEU A 48 6.80 8.97 -11.93
CA LEU A 48 6.44 7.69 -12.55
C LEU A 48 6.18 7.81 -14.05
N CYS A 49 5.51 8.88 -14.51
CA CYS A 49 5.31 9.15 -15.93
C CYS A 49 6.64 9.36 -16.67
N GLU A 50 7.55 10.16 -16.10
CA GLU A 50 8.89 10.38 -16.68
C GLU A 50 9.70 9.08 -16.72
N MET A 51 9.61 8.25 -15.67
CA MET A 51 10.25 6.93 -15.66
C MET A 51 9.64 5.98 -16.69
N CYS A 52 8.32 6.00 -16.86
CA CYS A 52 7.63 5.24 -17.90
C CYS A 52 8.10 5.68 -19.28
N GLU A 53 8.19 6.99 -19.55
CA GLU A 53 8.67 7.55 -20.81
C GLU A 53 10.11 7.09 -21.13
N LEU A 54 11.02 7.21 -20.15
CA LEU A 54 12.41 6.76 -20.28
C LEU A 54 12.52 5.26 -20.52
N TRP A 55 11.68 4.45 -19.86
CA TRP A 55 11.69 3.00 -20.03
C TRP A 55 11.14 2.60 -21.40
N TRP A 56 10.03 3.21 -21.81
CA TRP A 56 9.29 2.78 -22.99
C TRP A 56 9.98 3.16 -24.30
N GLY A 57 10.65 4.31 -24.30
CA GLY A 57 11.08 4.94 -25.54
C GLY A 57 9.90 5.33 -26.43
N LYS A 58 10.22 5.93 -27.59
CA LYS A 58 9.21 6.47 -28.52
C LYS A 58 8.32 5.39 -29.15
N GLU A 59 8.89 4.24 -29.50
CA GLU A 59 8.19 3.18 -30.23
C GLU A 59 7.05 2.55 -29.40
N GLY A 60 7.28 2.30 -28.11
CA GLY A 60 6.21 1.76 -27.28
C GLY A 60 5.19 2.81 -26.84
N GLU A 61 5.59 4.09 -26.76
CA GLU A 61 4.62 5.17 -26.63
C GLU A 61 3.70 5.27 -27.86
N GLU A 62 4.23 5.19 -29.07
CA GLU A 62 3.43 5.16 -30.31
C GLU A 62 2.52 3.92 -30.39
N THR A 63 3.00 2.77 -29.89
CA THR A 63 2.19 1.55 -29.80
C THR A 63 1.05 1.69 -28.78
N LEU A 64 1.31 2.30 -27.62
CA LEU A 64 0.28 2.60 -26.63
C LEU A 64 -0.72 3.62 -27.17
N ARG A 65 -0.22 4.67 -27.82
CA ARG A 65 -1.02 5.72 -28.45
C ARG A 65 -1.99 5.13 -29.49
N SER A 66 -1.48 4.34 -30.42
CA SER A 66 -2.29 3.66 -31.43
C SER A 66 -3.26 2.65 -30.82
N SER A 67 -2.87 1.95 -29.75
CA SER A 67 -3.78 1.03 -29.03
C SER A 67 -4.93 1.80 -28.36
N VAL A 68 -4.62 2.90 -27.69
CA VAL A 68 -5.60 3.79 -27.06
C VAL A 68 -6.51 4.42 -28.10
N GLU A 69 -5.98 4.88 -29.22
CA GLU A 69 -6.74 5.48 -30.33
C GLU A 69 -7.65 4.45 -31.02
N ASN A 70 -7.13 3.27 -31.37
CA ASN A 70 -7.91 2.18 -31.93
C ASN A 70 -9.02 1.72 -30.98
N PHE A 71 -8.70 1.63 -29.69
CA PHE A 71 -9.68 1.30 -28.66
C PHE A 71 -10.75 2.40 -28.56
N TRP A 72 -10.34 3.66 -28.61
CA TRP A 72 -11.23 4.83 -28.53
C TRP A 72 -12.19 4.91 -29.71
N VAL A 73 -11.68 4.77 -30.94
CA VAL A 73 -12.49 4.78 -32.18
C VAL A 73 -13.52 3.65 -32.15
N ARG A 74 -13.12 2.42 -31.80
CA ARG A 74 -14.03 1.27 -31.71
C ARG A 74 -15.15 1.44 -30.67
N THR A 75 -14.95 2.33 -29.70
CA THR A 75 -15.89 2.51 -28.60
C THR A 75 -16.68 3.81 -28.66
N ALA A 76 -16.44 4.71 -29.63
CA ALA A 76 -17.21 5.94 -29.79
C ALA A 76 -18.72 5.69 -29.97
N ASP A 77 -19.08 4.54 -30.56
CA ASP A 77 -20.44 4.14 -30.94
C ASP A 77 -21.14 3.16 -29.97
N ALA A 78 -20.48 2.75 -28.87
CA ALA A 78 -20.98 1.68 -28.00
C ALA A 78 -21.91 2.16 -26.84
N LEU A 79 -22.82 1.26 -26.44
CA LEU A 79 -23.84 1.33 -25.37
C LEU A 79 -23.39 1.98 -24.03
N PRO A 80 -24.30 2.43 -23.14
CA PRO A 80 -23.97 3.07 -21.86
C PRO A 80 -23.07 2.22 -20.92
N GLU A 81 -23.10 0.89 -21.02
CA GLU A 81 -22.18 -0.02 -20.31
C GLU A 81 -20.70 0.23 -20.68
N SER A 82 -20.46 0.77 -21.87
CA SER A 82 -19.14 1.11 -22.35
C SER A 82 -18.45 2.20 -21.51
N ILE A 83 -19.18 2.99 -20.72
CA ILE A 83 -18.60 4.06 -19.90
C ILE A 83 -17.70 3.47 -18.79
N ILE A 84 -18.06 2.31 -18.24
CA ILE A 84 -17.30 1.66 -17.16
C ILE A 84 -16.23 0.72 -17.73
N LEU A 85 -16.58 -0.04 -18.76
CA LEU A 85 -15.67 -1.01 -19.38
C LEU A 85 -14.51 -0.35 -20.12
N LYS A 86 -14.69 0.87 -20.67
CA LYS A 86 -13.64 1.57 -21.42
C LYS A 86 -12.40 1.88 -20.58
N PRO A 87 -12.51 2.57 -19.43
CA PRO A 87 -11.34 2.83 -18.58
C PRO A 87 -10.66 1.55 -18.07
N LEU A 88 -11.42 0.48 -17.81
CA LEU A 88 -10.86 -0.83 -17.46
C LEU A 88 -10.08 -1.46 -18.63
N GLY A 89 -10.58 -1.30 -19.87
CA GLY A 89 -9.92 -1.78 -21.07
C GLY A 89 -8.58 -1.08 -21.29
N VAL A 90 -8.56 0.25 -21.15
CA VAL A 90 -7.33 1.05 -21.20
C VAL A 90 -6.33 0.60 -20.12
N LEU A 91 -6.80 0.39 -18.89
CA LEU A 91 -5.95 -0.11 -17.80
C LEU A 91 -5.37 -1.50 -18.12
N SER A 92 -6.18 -2.40 -18.68
CA SER A 92 -5.75 -3.74 -19.08
C SER A 92 -4.69 -3.69 -20.19
N SER A 93 -4.92 -2.89 -21.24
CA SER A 93 -3.94 -2.67 -22.31
C SER A 93 -2.65 -2.04 -21.79
N PHE A 94 -2.74 -1.07 -20.88
CA PHE A 94 -1.58 -0.48 -20.22
C PHE A 94 -0.76 -1.54 -19.46
N TYR A 95 -1.42 -2.39 -18.67
CA TYR A 95 -0.73 -3.49 -17.96
C TYR A 95 -0.13 -4.52 -18.90
N ASP A 96 -0.81 -4.88 -19.99
CA ASP A 96 -0.31 -5.85 -20.97
C ASP A 96 0.90 -5.30 -21.73
N HIS A 97 0.93 -4.00 -21.99
CA HIS A 97 2.08 -3.38 -22.62
C HIS A 97 3.25 -3.25 -21.62
N LEU A 98 2.97 -2.83 -20.38
CA LEU A 98 3.99 -2.62 -19.34
C LEU A 98 4.63 -3.94 -18.91
N PHE A 99 3.83 -4.96 -18.64
CA PHE A 99 4.29 -6.22 -18.05
C PHE A 99 4.31 -7.39 -19.05
N GLY A 100 3.80 -7.21 -20.26
CA GLY A 100 3.64 -8.26 -21.27
C GLY A 100 2.28 -8.99 -21.15
N PRO A 101 1.81 -9.69 -22.20
CA PRO A 101 0.45 -10.23 -22.28
C PRO A 101 0.17 -11.44 -21.37
N ARG A 102 1.20 -12.04 -20.76
CA ARG A 102 1.01 -13.15 -19.81
C ARG A 102 1.18 -12.62 -18.38
N PRO A 103 0.15 -12.74 -17.50
CA PRO A 103 0.22 -12.24 -16.13
C PRO A 103 1.33 -12.91 -15.33
N PHE A 104 1.48 -14.23 -15.49
CA PHE A 104 2.59 -15.00 -14.94
C PHE A 104 3.64 -15.25 -16.05
N SER A 105 4.67 -14.41 -16.07
CA SER A 105 5.85 -14.64 -16.92
C SER A 105 7.11 -14.11 -16.23
N LYS A 106 8.27 -14.67 -16.55
CA LYS A 106 9.57 -14.21 -16.01
C LYS A 106 9.81 -12.72 -16.33
N LYS A 107 9.38 -12.28 -17.51
CA LYS A 107 9.46 -10.87 -17.94
C LYS A 107 8.55 -9.97 -17.11
N ALA A 108 7.30 -10.39 -16.88
CA ALA A 108 6.36 -9.66 -16.02
C ALA A 108 6.91 -9.55 -14.60
N PHE A 109 7.34 -10.67 -14.01
CA PHE A 109 7.94 -10.70 -12.68
C PHE A 109 9.13 -9.75 -12.55
N TRP A 110 10.11 -9.83 -13.45
CA TRP A 110 11.30 -8.97 -13.39
C TRP A 110 10.94 -7.48 -13.51
N ARG A 111 10.06 -7.12 -14.45
CA ARG A 111 9.60 -5.72 -14.61
C ARG A 111 8.85 -5.22 -13.38
N THR A 112 7.94 -6.03 -12.84
CA THR A 112 7.20 -5.69 -11.62
C THR A 112 8.14 -5.52 -10.44
N SER A 113 9.08 -6.44 -10.24
CA SER A 113 10.06 -6.36 -9.16
C SER A 113 10.88 -5.08 -9.23
N VAL A 114 11.38 -4.68 -10.41
CA VAL A 114 12.14 -3.42 -10.55
C VAL A 114 11.27 -2.21 -10.21
N ILE A 115 10.04 -2.13 -10.76
CA ILE A 115 9.12 -1.01 -10.50
C ILE A 115 8.76 -0.94 -9.01
N VAL A 116 8.47 -2.08 -8.39
CA VAL A 116 8.10 -2.18 -6.97
C VAL A 116 9.28 -1.79 -6.07
N CYS A 117 10.50 -2.23 -6.37
CA CYS A 117 11.68 -1.82 -5.61
C CYS A 117 11.90 -0.30 -5.67
N LEU A 118 11.75 0.30 -6.85
CA LEU A 118 11.87 1.75 -7.03
C LEU A 118 10.78 2.49 -6.25
N LEU A 119 9.53 2.04 -6.36
CA LEU A 119 8.41 2.58 -5.61
C LEU A 119 8.59 2.41 -4.10
N LEU A 120 9.15 1.30 -3.64
CA LEU A 120 9.46 1.04 -2.24
C LEU A 120 10.48 2.04 -1.70
N VAL A 121 11.60 2.24 -2.41
CA VAL A 121 12.64 3.21 -2.02
C VAL A 121 12.06 4.63 -1.96
N ILE A 122 11.30 5.04 -2.98
CA ILE A 122 10.66 6.36 -3.02
C ILE A 122 9.68 6.51 -1.85
N SER A 123 8.81 5.52 -1.64
CA SER A 123 7.77 5.58 -0.61
C SER A 123 8.36 5.57 0.80
N LEU A 124 9.38 4.77 1.06
CA LEU A 124 10.09 4.77 2.34
C LEU A 124 10.84 6.08 2.57
N SER A 125 11.45 6.65 1.53
CA SER A 125 12.11 7.96 1.62
C SER A 125 11.10 9.06 1.97
N ILE A 126 9.95 9.07 1.30
CA ILE A 126 8.84 9.99 1.60
C ILE A 126 8.36 9.78 3.04
N ALA A 127 8.06 8.54 3.43
CA ALA A 127 7.65 8.22 4.80
C ALA A 127 8.69 8.67 5.81
N GLY A 128 9.98 8.54 5.50
CA GLY A 128 11.04 8.97 6.38
C GLY A 128 11.11 10.49 6.57
N VAL A 129 10.94 11.25 5.49
CA VAL A 129 10.82 12.72 5.56
C VAL A 129 9.63 13.14 6.40
N PHE A 130 8.46 12.51 6.19
CA PHE A 130 7.24 12.86 6.92
C PHE A 130 7.26 12.45 8.39
N CYS A 131 7.92 11.35 8.73
CA CYS A 131 8.03 10.86 10.11
C CYS A 131 9.24 11.44 10.85
N GLY A 132 10.12 12.19 10.19
CA GLY A 132 11.39 12.66 10.78
C GLY A 132 12.33 11.51 11.16
N LYS A 133 12.22 10.37 10.49
CA LYS A 133 12.91 9.11 10.80
C LYS A 133 13.46 8.49 9.52
N PRO A 134 14.71 7.98 9.48
CA PRO A 134 15.23 7.37 8.25
C PRO A 134 14.34 6.20 7.80
N PHE A 135 13.86 6.25 6.55
CA PHE A 135 12.95 5.26 5.96
C PHE A 135 11.67 4.95 6.78
N GLY A 136 11.27 5.83 7.70
CA GLY A 136 10.12 5.60 8.58
C GLY A 136 10.35 4.52 9.64
N MET A 137 11.59 4.20 9.98
CA MET A 137 11.96 3.23 11.04
C MET A 137 12.21 3.95 12.35
N SER A 138 11.63 3.46 13.45
CA SER A 138 11.88 4.02 14.79
C SER A 138 13.23 3.59 15.34
N THR A 139 13.59 2.32 15.12
CA THR A 139 14.86 1.71 15.48
C THR A 139 15.51 1.13 14.24
N GLY A 140 16.83 1.25 14.13
CA GLY A 140 17.57 0.62 13.04
C GLY A 140 17.53 -0.91 13.13
N PRO A 141 17.67 -1.66 12.02
CA PRO A 141 17.66 -3.12 12.07
C PRO A 141 18.69 -3.71 13.06
N TRP A 142 19.88 -3.12 13.16
CA TRP A 142 20.90 -3.56 14.12
C TRP A 142 20.49 -3.31 15.59
N GLU A 143 19.68 -2.29 15.87
CA GLU A 143 19.18 -2.01 17.22
C GLU A 143 18.05 -2.96 17.60
N THR A 144 17.14 -3.20 16.66
CA THR A 144 16.10 -4.22 16.81
C THR A 144 16.72 -5.57 17.11
N TYR A 145 17.79 -5.95 16.38
CA TYR A 145 18.53 -7.18 16.65
C TYR A 145 19.10 -7.25 18.08
N LYS A 146 19.69 -6.15 18.58
CA LYS A 146 20.21 -6.09 19.96
C LYS A 146 19.11 -6.25 21.00
N LEU A 147 17.97 -5.61 20.77
CA LEU A 147 16.81 -5.71 21.65
C LEU A 147 16.28 -7.14 21.67
N GLU A 148 16.10 -7.74 20.50
CA GLU A 148 15.66 -9.14 20.36
C GLU A 148 16.64 -10.12 20.99
N GLN A 149 17.95 -9.89 20.84
CA GLN A 149 18.98 -10.68 21.52
C GLN A 149 18.89 -10.56 23.04
N SER A 150 18.66 -9.36 23.57
CA SER A 150 18.47 -9.18 25.01
C SER A 150 17.25 -9.93 25.53
N PHE A 151 16.15 -9.92 24.79
CA PHE A 151 14.95 -10.68 25.10
C PHE A 151 15.21 -12.19 25.08
N LEU A 152 15.90 -12.70 24.06
CA LEU A 152 16.24 -14.13 23.98
C LEU A 152 17.10 -14.59 25.16
N LYS A 153 18.01 -13.75 25.66
CA LYS A 153 18.78 -14.05 26.88
C LYS A 153 17.91 -14.11 28.14
N GLU A 154 16.89 -13.27 28.22
CA GLU A 154 15.94 -13.32 29.34
C GLU A 154 15.12 -14.61 29.29
N VAL A 155 14.60 -14.97 28.12
CA VAL A 155 13.88 -16.23 27.89
C VAL A 155 14.75 -17.45 28.19
N ALA A 156 16.01 -17.43 27.76
CA ALA A 156 16.97 -18.50 28.01
C ALA A 156 17.38 -18.62 29.49
N LYS A 157 17.09 -17.64 30.34
CA LYS A 157 17.34 -17.68 31.80
C LYS A 157 16.11 -18.05 32.61
N ASP A 158 14.92 -18.00 32.01
CA ASP A 158 13.67 -18.25 32.73
C ASP A 158 13.38 -19.76 32.84
N SER A 159 13.45 -20.26 34.08
CA SER A 159 13.17 -21.66 34.44
C SER A 159 11.73 -22.09 34.16
N ASN A 160 10.79 -21.15 33.93
CA ASN A 160 9.42 -21.50 33.57
C ASN A 160 9.32 -22.25 32.23
N TYR A 161 10.28 -22.06 31.32
CA TYR A 161 10.30 -22.72 30.02
C TYR A 161 10.88 -24.14 30.04
N GLU A 162 11.46 -24.58 31.17
CA GLU A 162 11.96 -25.95 31.38
C GLU A 162 10.84 -26.93 31.77
N LYS A 163 9.61 -26.46 31.97
CA LYS A 163 8.46 -27.31 32.30
C LYS A 163 8.17 -28.30 31.16
N PRO A 164 7.70 -29.53 31.46
CA PRO A 164 7.48 -30.57 30.45
C PRO A 164 6.51 -30.18 29.33
N GLU A 165 5.54 -29.30 29.62
CA GLU A 165 4.57 -28.78 28.65
C GLU A 165 5.21 -27.86 27.60
N THR A 166 6.24 -27.10 27.96
CA THR A 166 6.98 -26.18 27.07
C THR A 166 8.23 -26.81 26.48
N ALA A 167 8.84 -27.76 27.20
CA ALA A 167 9.99 -28.53 26.75
C ALA A 167 9.70 -29.35 25.49
N ALA A 168 8.45 -29.81 25.32
CA ALA A 168 8.01 -30.50 24.11
C ALA A 168 8.15 -29.68 22.80
N PHE A 169 8.31 -28.36 22.91
CA PHE A 169 8.47 -27.45 21.78
C PHE A 169 9.89 -26.89 21.63
N HIS A 170 10.85 -27.34 22.45
CA HIS A 170 12.25 -26.93 22.39
C HIS A 170 12.48 -25.41 22.47
N ILE A 171 11.56 -24.65 23.06
CA ILE A 171 11.61 -23.18 23.10
C ILE A 171 12.86 -22.69 23.84
N HIS A 172 13.15 -23.28 24.99
CA HIS A 172 14.29 -22.91 25.82
C HIS A 172 15.63 -23.21 25.12
N GLU A 173 15.77 -24.40 24.52
CA GLU A 173 16.97 -24.80 23.76
C GLU A 173 17.20 -23.87 22.56
N ASN A 174 16.15 -23.63 21.77
CA ASN A 174 16.22 -22.71 20.62
C ASN A 174 16.58 -21.28 21.05
N ALA A 175 15.97 -20.76 22.11
CA ALA A 175 16.29 -19.43 22.62
C ALA A 175 17.74 -19.35 23.11
N SER A 176 18.23 -20.38 23.80
CA SER A 176 19.62 -20.48 24.26
C SER A 176 20.59 -20.49 23.08
N ASP A 177 20.34 -21.27 22.03
CA ASP A 177 21.22 -21.32 20.87
C ASP A 177 21.23 -20.03 20.06
N LEU A 178 20.07 -19.40 19.86
CA LEU A 178 19.97 -18.12 19.17
C LEU A 178 20.61 -16.98 19.97
N SER A 179 20.55 -17.05 21.31
CA SER A 179 21.17 -16.05 22.20
C SER A 179 22.70 -16.03 22.11
N LYS A 180 23.33 -17.10 21.61
CA LYS A 180 24.79 -17.19 21.41
C LYS A 180 25.26 -16.44 20.17
N LEU A 181 24.35 -16.07 19.27
CA LEU A 181 24.68 -15.37 18.03
C LEU A 181 24.89 -13.87 18.31
N GLU A 182 25.98 -13.53 18.99
CA GLU A 182 26.26 -12.16 19.38
C GLU A 182 27.45 -11.55 18.65
N GLY A 183 27.42 -10.23 18.53
CA GLY A 183 28.54 -9.43 18.04
C GLY A 183 28.29 -8.81 16.67
N LEU A 184 29.21 -7.93 16.30
CA LEU A 184 29.14 -7.10 15.11
C LEU A 184 28.95 -7.89 13.79
N PRO A 185 29.57 -9.08 13.58
CA PRO A 185 29.31 -9.85 12.36
C PRO A 185 27.84 -10.25 12.19
N TYR A 186 27.18 -10.66 13.27
CA TYR A 186 25.77 -11.07 13.21
C TYR A 186 24.82 -9.88 13.07
N GLU A 187 25.15 -8.73 13.68
CA GLU A 187 24.41 -7.48 13.46
C GLU A 187 24.40 -7.07 11.98
N ILE A 188 25.56 -7.18 11.30
CA ILE A 188 25.68 -6.89 9.87
C ILE A 188 24.88 -7.91 9.05
N ILE A 189 25.04 -9.21 9.34
CA ILE A 189 24.31 -10.28 8.64
C ILE A 189 22.81 -10.08 8.77
N TYR A 190 22.31 -9.81 9.98
CA TYR A 190 20.89 -9.54 10.22
C TYR A 190 20.42 -8.29 9.48
N THR A 191 21.20 -7.20 9.48
CA THR A 191 20.83 -5.97 8.76
C THR A 191 20.73 -6.21 7.24
N VAL A 192 21.69 -6.94 6.66
CA VAL A 192 21.66 -7.31 5.24
C VAL A 192 20.47 -8.22 4.95
N PHE A 193 20.24 -9.23 5.79
CA PHE A 193 19.10 -10.13 5.69
C PHE A 193 17.78 -9.35 5.75
N PHE A 194 17.63 -8.44 6.70
CA PHE A 194 16.44 -7.60 6.87
C PHE A 194 16.11 -6.86 5.57
N VAL A 195 17.09 -6.14 5.01
CA VAL A 195 16.88 -5.34 3.79
C VAL A 195 16.54 -6.24 2.59
N LEU A 196 17.32 -7.32 2.39
CA LEU A 196 17.07 -8.24 1.28
C LEU A 196 15.72 -8.95 1.40
N PHE A 197 15.34 -9.34 2.61
CA PHE A 197 14.09 -10.04 2.87
C PHE A 197 12.88 -9.13 2.63
N VAL A 198 12.92 -7.89 3.13
CA VAL A 198 11.87 -6.89 2.86
C VAL A 198 11.73 -6.65 1.35
N VAL A 199 12.84 -6.41 0.64
CA VAL A 199 12.82 -6.15 -0.80
C VAL A 199 12.28 -7.35 -1.58
N LEU A 200 12.78 -8.56 -1.29
CA LEU A 200 12.41 -9.77 -2.00
C LEU A 200 10.95 -10.16 -1.73
N SER A 201 10.51 -10.14 -0.47
CA SER A 201 9.11 -10.45 -0.11
C SER A 201 8.16 -9.46 -0.76
N THR A 202 8.46 -8.15 -0.68
CA THR A 202 7.66 -7.10 -1.31
C THR A 202 7.58 -7.30 -2.83
N ALA A 203 8.71 -7.58 -3.49
CA ALA A 203 8.74 -7.81 -4.94
C ALA A 203 7.93 -9.04 -5.37
N VAL A 204 8.04 -10.14 -4.63
CA VAL A 204 7.30 -11.38 -4.87
C VAL A 204 5.81 -11.17 -4.67
N LEU A 205 5.41 -10.63 -3.52
CA LEU A 205 4.01 -10.38 -3.19
C LEU A 205 3.37 -9.44 -4.20
N ASN A 206 3.99 -8.29 -4.49
CA ASN A 206 3.45 -7.32 -5.44
C ASN A 206 3.31 -7.92 -6.85
N SER A 207 4.26 -8.76 -7.26
CA SER A 207 4.17 -9.46 -8.54
C SER A 207 2.96 -10.40 -8.59
N VAL A 208 2.69 -11.13 -7.50
CA VAL A 208 1.52 -12.02 -7.40
C VAL A 208 0.22 -11.20 -7.34
N CYS A 209 0.15 -10.17 -6.51
CA CYS A 209 -1.02 -9.28 -6.39
C CYS A 209 -1.36 -8.61 -7.72
N LEU A 210 -0.34 -8.14 -8.45
CA LEU A 210 -0.53 -7.56 -9.79
C LEU A 210 -0.99 -8.60 -10.79
N ALA A 211 -0.38 -9.80 -10.81
CA ALA A 211 -0.78 -10.86 -11.73
C ALA A 211 -2.25 -11.28 -11.52
N ILE A 212 -2.68 -11.41 -10.27
CA ILE A 212 -4.07 -11.71 -9.90
C ILE A 212 -5.00 -10.56 -10.28
N SER A 213 -4.63 -9.31 -9.96
CA SER A 213 -5.40 -8.12 -10.36
C SER A 213 -5.61 -8.08 -11.86
N ARG A 214 -4.58 -8.41 -12.65
CA ARG A 214 -4.65 -8.46 -14.11
C ARG A 214 -5.54 -9.59 -14.63
N LEU A 215 -5.52 -10.76 -13.98
CA LEU A 215 -6.43 -11.85 -14.31
C LEU A 215 -7.87 -11.45 -14.06
N ILE A 216 -8.16 -10.92 -12.87
CA ILE A 216 -9.52 -10.51 -12.52
C ILE A 216 -9.97 -9.33 -13.40
N LEU A 217 -9.09 -8.39 -13.72
CA LEU A 217 -9.39 -7.30 -14.65
C LEU A 217 -9.83 -7.83 -16.03
N ARG A 218 -9.21 -8.89 -16.54
CA ARG A 218 -9.62 -9.52 -17.80
C ARG A 218 -10.98 -10.18 -17.72
N GLU A 219 -11.28 -10.86 -16.61
CA GLU A 219 -12.61 -11.42 -16.36
C GLU A 219 -13.67 -10.32 -16.21
N MET A 220 -13.31 -9.20 -15.58
CA MET A 220 -14.19 -8.03 -15.47
C MET A 220 -14.54 -7.43 -16.83
N LEU A 221 -13.62 -7.44 -17.80
CA LEU A 221 -13.91 -6.97 -19.16
C LEU A 221 -14.92 -7.86 -19.90
N GLY A 222 -15.08 -9.12 -19.49
CA GLY A 222 -16.10 -10.04 -20.00
C GLY A 222 -17.44 -9.98 -19.26
N ALA A 223 -17.54 -9.19 -18.19
CA ALA A 223 -18.74 -9.13 -17.35
C ALA A 223 -19.90 -8.45 -18.08
N LYS A 224 -21.05 -9.13 -18.15
CA LYS A 224 -22.27 -8.63 -18.80
C LYS A 224 -23.12 -7.70 -17.91
N SER A 225 -22.81 -7.60 -16.62
CA SER A 225 -23.63 -6.83 -15.67
C SER A 225 -22.77 -6.02 -14.70
N PRO A 226 -23.24 -4.83 -14.26
CA PRO A 226 -22.53 -4.02 -13.27
C PRO A 226 -22.40 -4.72 -11.92
N PHE A 227 -23.38 -5.55 -11.56
CA PHE A 227 -23.31 -6.39 -10.36
C PHE A 227 -22.14 -7.38 -10.43
N SER A 228 -21.93 -8.02 -11.60
CA SER A 228 -20.81 -8.93 -11.81
C SER A 228 -19.46 -8.20 -11.72
N LEU A 229 -19.36 -6.96 -12.20
CA LEU A 229 -18.16 -6.13 -12.03
C LEU A 229 -17.84 -5.86 -10.55
N VAL A 230 -18.85 -5.47 -9.77
CA VAL A 230 -18.68 -5.21 -8.33
C VAL A 230 -18.29 -6.49 -7.59
N LEU A 231 -18.91 -7.62 -7.92
CA LEU A 231 -18.60 -8.91 -7.31
C LEU A 231 -17.15 -9.34 -7.62
N MET A 232 -16.72 -9.24 -8.89
CA MET A 232 -15.35 -9.55 -9.29
C MET A 232 -14.32 -8.63 -8.60
N PHE A 233 -14.64 -7.34 -8.46
CA PHE A 233 -13.79 -6.43 -7.69
C PHE A 233 -13.71 -6.82 -6.21
N ALA A 234 -14.83 -7.20 -5.59
CA ALA A 234 -14.85 -7.68 -4.21
C ALA A 234 -13.99 -8.94 -4.04
N VAL A 235 -14.08 -9.89 -4.98
CA VAL A 235 -13.20 -11.07 -5.00
C VAL A 235 -11.73 -10.67 -5.11
N ASN A 236 -11.38 -9.72 -5.98
CA ASN A 236 -10.01 -9.21 -6.08
C ASN A 236 -9.49 -8.64 -4.76
N VAL A 237 -10.31 -7.82 -4.08
CA VAL A 237 -9.96 -7.23 -2.78
C VAL A 237 -9.78 -8.31 -1.71
N ILE A 238 -10.64 -9.32 -1.67
CA ILE A 238 -10.54 -10.43 -0.71
C ILE A 238 -9.27 -11.25 -0.95
N VAL A 239 -8.99 -11.63 -2.20
CA VAL A 239 -7.81 -12.44 -2.54
C VAL A 239 -6.52 -11.68 -2.22
N ILE A 240 -6.44 -10.40 -2.58
CA ILE A 240 -5.27 -9.58 -2.29
C ILE A 240 -5.16 -9.31 -0.78
N GLY A 241 -6.26 -9.11 -0.08
CA GLY A 241 -6.29 -9.05 1.38
C GLY A 241 -5.72 -10.31 2.03
N ALA A 242 -6.08 -11.49 1.55
CA ALA A 242 -5.54 -12.75 2.05
C ALA A 242 -4.03 -12.87 1.79
N LEU A 243 -3.56 -12.49 0.60
CA LEU A 243 -2.12 -12.50 0.29
C LEU A 243 -1.33 -11.51 1.14
N LEU A 244 -1.88 -10.34 1.43
CA LEU A 244 -1.28 -9.35 2.33
C LEU A 244 -1.15 -9.87 3.75
N ILE A 245 -2.17 -10.57 4.25
CA ILE A 245 -2.10 -11.21 5.57
C ILE A 245 -0.97 -12.23 5.58
N ILE A 246 -0.87 -13.07 4.56
CA ILE A 246 0.20 -14.07 4.44
C ILE A 246 1.58 -13.40 4.43
N ASP A 247 1.79 -12.38 3.60
CA ASP A 247 3.07 -11.66 3.54
C ASP A 247 3.38 -10.94 4.85
N SER A 248 2.38 -10.35 5.51
CA SER A 248 2.54 -9.72 6.82
C SER A 248 3.03 -10.71 7.87
N ILE A 249 2.49 -11.93 7.86
CA ILE A 249 2.94 -13.01 8.76
C ILE A 249 4.37 -13.43 8.40
N VAL A 250 4.67 -13.59 7.12
CA VAL A 250 6.02 -13.96 6.63
C VAL A 250 7.05 -12.90 7.01
N LEU A 251 6.75 -11.62 6.82
CA LEU A 251 7.59 -10.49 7.23
C LEU A 251 7.73 -10.43 8.75
N PHE A 252 6.63 -10.59 9.50
CA PHE A 252 6.67 -10.57 10.95
C PHE A 252 7.54 -11.70 11.51
N VAL A 253 7.27 -12.95 11.12
CA VAL A 253 8.04 -14.11 11.60
C VAL A 253 9.48 -14.07 11.07
N GLY A 254 9.67 -13.69 9.81
CA GLY A 254 10.99 -13.66 9.18
C GLY A 254 11.91 -12.59 9.76
N LEU A 255 11.37 -11.40 10.05
CA LEU A 255 12.19 -10.27 10.52
C LEU A 255 12.33 -10.21 12.03
N ASN A 256 11.38 -10.72 12.82
CA ASN A 256 11.51 -10.69 14.28
C ASN A 256 12.22 -11.95 14.77
N PHE A 257 13.54 -11.85 14.99
CA PHE A 257 14.39 -12.97 15.37
C PHE A 257 13.99 -13.58 16.72
N ALA A 258 13.50 -12.74 17.64
CA ALA A 258 12.97 -13.17 18.93
C ALA A 258 11.76 -14.13 18.84
N PHE A 259 11.03 -14.14 17.72
CA PHE A 259 9.86 -15.01 17.53
C PHE A 259 10.22 -16.42 17.03
N TRP A 260 11.45 -16.63 16.55
CA TRP A 260 11.86 -17.90 15.93
C TRP A 260 11.73 -19.12 16.84
N PRO A 261 12.06 -19.06 18.15
CA PRO A 261 11.84 -20.18 19.07
C PRO A 261 10.39 -20.66 19.16
N TYR A 262 9.42 -19.81 18.84
CA TYR A 262 7.99 -20.10 18.95
C TYR A 262 7.37 -20.65 17.65
N VAL A 263 8.13 -20.70 16.55
CA VAL A 263 7.64 -21.23 15.26
C VAL A 263 7.15 -22.69 15.36
N PRO A 264 7.85 -23.62 16.06
CA PRO A 264 7.35 -24.98 16.25
C PRO A 264 5.99 -25.02 16.99
N LEU A 265 5.79 -24.15 17.97
CA LEU A 265 4.53 -24.04 18.71
C LEU A 265 3.39 -23.57 17.78
N LEU A 266 3.64 -22.57 16.93
CA LEU A 266 2.66 -22.13 15.93
C LEU A 266 2.28 -23.27 14.98
N PHE A 267 3.26 -24.09 14.56
CA PHE A 267 3.00 -25.23 13.71
C PHE A 267 2.18 -26.32 14.43
N ALA A 268 2.48 -26.58 15.70
CA ALA A 268 1.71 -27.54 16.51
C ALA A 268 0.26 -27.09 16.74
N LEU A 269 0.05 -25.80 17.03
CA LEU A 269 -1.30 -25.22 17.15
C LEU A 269 -2.09 -25.31 15.85
N SER A 270 -1.42 -25.14 14.70
CA SER A 270 -2.07 -25.25 13.38
C SER A 270 -2.61 -26.66 13.10
N LYS A 271 -1.95 -27.70 13.65
CA LYS A 271 -2.38 -29.11 13.50
C LYS A 271 -3.60 -29.45 14.36
N LEU A 272 -3.78 -28.80 15.50
CA LEU A 272 -4.90 -29.04 16.41
C LEU A 272 -6.21 -28.45 15.87
N HIS A 273 -6.16 -27.21 15.40
CA HIS A 273 -7.36 -26.56 14.86
C HIS A 273 -6.98 -25.46 13.85
N MET A 274 -6.88 -25.83 12.57
CA MET A 274 -6.46 -24.92 11.48
C MET A 274 -7.21 -23.58 11.49
N LEU A 275 -8.53 -23.64 11.73
CA LEU A 275 -9.40 -22.45 11.79
C LEU A 275 -9.10 -21.55 12.99
N ALA A 276 -8.75 -22.12 14.15
CA ALA A 276 -8.44 -21.33 15.34
C ALA A 276 -7.05 -20.70 15.21
N GLY A 277 -6.06 -21.46 14.72
CA GLY A 277 -4.73 -20.94 14.42
C GLY A 277 -4.77 -19.81 13.39
N ALA A 278 -5.52 -19.98 12.29
CA ALA A 278 -5.71 -18.93 11.30
C ALA A 278 -6.38 -17.69 11.88
N GLY A 279 -7.40 -17.85 12.73
CA GLY A 279 -8.08 -16.75 13.40
C GLY A 279 -7.17 -15.95 14.34
N VAL A 280 -6.40 -16.64 15.18
CA VAL A 280 -5.43 -16.00 16.10
C VAL A 280 -4.37 -15.25 15.32
N VAL A 281 -3.80 -15.85 14.27
CA VAL A 281 -2.78 -15.22 13.44
C VAL A 281 -3.35 -14.01 12.69
N MET A 282 -4.57 -14.10 12.16
CA MET A 282 -5.23 -12.94 11.53
C MET A 282 -5.43 -11.79 12.51
N LEU A 283 -5.96 -12.07 13.72
CA LEU A 283 -6.17 -11.03 14.74
C LEU A 283 -4.85 -10.43 15.22
N ALA A 284 -3.82 -11.25 15.43
CA ALA A 284 -2.50 -10.80 15.83
C ALA A 284 -1.85 -9.93 14.74
N THR A 285 -1.97 -10.33 13.47
CA THR A 285 -1.46 -9.56 12.32
C THR A 285 -2.21 -8.22 12.19
N TRP A 286 -3.53 -8.24 12.38
CA TRP A 286 -4.36 -7.04 12.37
C TRP A 286 -4.03 -6.11 13.54
N ALA A 287 -3.79 -6.64 14.73
CA ALA A 287 -3.36 -5.85 15.88
C ALA A 287 -1.95 -5.27 15.65
N ALA A 288 -1.03 -6.08 15.12
CA ALA A 288 0.32 -5.66 14.78
C ALA A 288 0.33 -4.52 13.77
N TRP A 289 -0.62 -4.44 12.84
CA TRP A 289 -0.76 -3.31 11.92
C TRP A 289 -0.84 -1.95 12.63
N PHE A 290 -1.54 -1.84 13.76
CA PHE A 290 -1.66 -0.58 14.48
C PHE A 290 -0.38 -0.20 15.23
N VAL A 291 0.37 -1.20 15.69
CA VAL A 291 1.56 -1.04 16.54
C VAL A 291 2.85 -0.96 15.72
N THR A 292 2.84 -1.45 14.47
CA THR A 292 4.02 -1.50 13.60
C THR A 292 4.47 -0.13 13.11
N ASP A 293 5.77 -0.06 12.86
CA ASP A 293 6.44 1.10 12.33
C ASP A 293 5.93 1.48 10.93
N PRO A 294 6.02 2.78 10.55
CA PRO A 294 5.58 3.29 9.26
C PRO A 294 6.10 2.52 8.04
N TRP A 295 7.34 2.00 8.06
CA TRP A 295 7.91 1.26 6.93
C TRP A 295 7.09 0.01 6.57
N PHE A 296 6.55 -0.70 7.56
CA PHE A 296 5.73 -1.89 7.35
C PHE A 296 4.39 -1.54 6.69
N LYS A 297 3.83 -0.39 7.09
CA LYS A 297 2.61 0.16 6.49
C LYS A 297 2.82 0.53 5.02
N VAL A 298 4.00 1.07 4.67
CA VAL A 298 4.36 1.37 3.28
C VAL A 298 4.38 0.11 2.41
N VAL A 299 5.00 -0.99 2.88
CA VAL A 299 5.05 -2.27 2.13
C VAL A 299 3.66 -2.79 1.79
N ILE A 300 2.74 -2.73 2.75
CA ILE A 300 1.37 -3.21 2.57
C ILE A 300 0.57 -2.28 1.66
N VAL A 301 0.71 -0.96 1.80
CA VAL A 301 0.07 0.02 0.92
C VAL A 301 0.52 -0.14 -0.53
N LEU A 302 1.82 -0.38 -0.75
CA LEU A 302 2.36 -0.67 -2.09
C LEU A 302 1.72 -1.91 -2.69
N SER A 303 1.57 -2.96 -1.88
CA SER A 303 0.99 -4.23 -2.28
C SER A 303 -0.52 -4.14 -2.59
N LEU A 304 -1.20 -3.14 -2.04
CA LEU A 304 -2.58 -2.79 -2.38
C LEU A 304 -2.71 -1.96 -3.66
N LEU A 305 -1.63 -1.40 -4.20
CA LEU A 305 -1.65 -0.45 -5.31
C LEU A 305 -2.34 -1.00 -6.58
N PRO A 306 -2.14 -2.26 -7.00
CA PRO A 306 -2.87 -2.82 -8.14
C PRO A 306 -4.40 -2.84 -7.93
N SER A 307 -4.86 -3.23 -6.74
CA SER A 307 -6.27 -3.20 -6.35
C SER A 307 -6.81 -1.78 -6.24
N ALA A 308 -6.02 -0.88 -5.66
CA ALA A 308 -6.38 0.52 -5.49
C ALA A 308 -6.55 1.21 -6.85
N ALA A 309 -5.68 0.93 -7.83
CA ALA A 309 -5.82 1.42 -9.19
C ALA A 309 -7.13 0.94 -9.84
N LEU A 310 -7.46 -0.36 -9.67
CA LEU A 310 -8.69 -0.94 -10.20
C LEU A 310 -9.94 -0.32 -9.52
N GLY A 311 -9.91 -0.21 -8.19
CA GLY A 311 -10.97 0.42 -7.41
C GLY A 311 -11.14 1.91 -7.73
N PHE A 312 -10.04 2.62 -7.98
CA PHE A 312 -10.07 4.02 -8.40
C PHE A 312 -10.74 4.18 -9.76
N VAL A 313 -10.40 3.31 -10.73
CA VAL A 313 -11.04 3.33 -12.06
C VAL A 313 -12.53 3.02 -11.93
N LEU A 314 -12.91 1.98 -11.19
CA LEU A 314 -14.32 1.62 -10.98
C LEU A 314 -15.10 2.71 -10.24
N GLY A 315 -14.55 3.23 -9.15
CA GLY A 315 -15.15 4.28 -8.35
C GLY A 315 -15.29 5.58 -9.15
N GLY A 316 -14.26 5.95 -9.92
CA GLY A 316 -14.29 7.09 -10.83
C GLY A 316 -15.36 6.94 -11.90
N CYS A 317 -15.51 5.74 -12.48
CA CYS A 317 -16.59 5.44 -13.43
C CYS A 317 -17.98 5.52 -12.79
N ALA A 318 -18.15 4.99 -11.57
CA ALA A 318 -19.41 5.00 -10.85
C ALA A 318 -19.84 6.43 -10.45
N LEU A 319 -18.91 7.22 -9.91
CA LEU A 319 -19.13 8.64 -9.56
C LEU A 319 -19.35 9.51 -10.81
N GLY A 320 -18.67 9.18 -11.91
CA GLY A 320 -18.81 9.86 -13.19
C GLY A 320 -20.10 9.51 -13.94
N PHE A 321 -20.77 8.41 -13.59
CA PHE A 321 -21.99 7.94 -14.24
C PHE A 321 -23.13 8.97 -14.30
N PRO A 322 -23.51 9.67 -13.19
CA PRO A 322 -24.53 10.74 -13.26
C PRO A 322 -24.12 11.88 -14.21
N PHE A 323 -22.83 12.13 -14.35
CA PHE A 323 -22.29 13.19 -15.21
C PHE A 323 -21.72 12.65 -16.53
N ARG A 324 -22.14 11.46 -16.97
CA ARG A 324 -21.52 10.71 -18.08
C ARG A 324 -21.29 11.52 -19.36
N LYS A 325 -22.19 12.44 -19.71
CA LYS A 325 -22.05 13.29 -20.90
C LYS A 325 -20.87 14.26 -20.76
N ILE A 326 -20.77 14.92 -19.61
CA ILE A 326 -19.69 15.86 -19.30
C ILE A 326 -18.38 15.11 -19.16
N VAL A 327 -18.38 13.99 -18.41
CA VAL A 327 -17.19 13.15 -18.23
C VAL A 327 -16.70 12.61 -19.57
N LYS A 328 -17.58 12.13 -20.45
CA LYS A 328 -17.21 11.72 -21.82
C LYS A 328 -16.55 12.86 -22.57
N LEU A 329 -17.12 14.06 -22.56
CA LEU A 329 -16.61 15.23 -23.30
C LEU A 329 -15.28 15.76 -22.73
N CYS A 330 -15.11 15.75 -21.41
CA CYS A 330 -13.85 16.13 -20.77
C CYS A 330 -12.78 15.07 -21.03
N ALA A 331 -13.10 13.78 -20.87
CA ALA A 331 -12.16 12.69 -21.11
C ALA A 331 -11.73 12.62 -22.58
N THR A 332 -12.66 12.81 -23.54
CA THR A 332 -12.32 12.87 -24.97
C THR A 332 -11.33 14.00 -25.25
N LYS A 333 -11.65 15.22 -24.82
CA LYS A 333 -10.81 16.39 -25.09
C LYS A 333 -9.45 16.26 -24.41
N PHE A 334 -9.43 15.73 -23.18
CA PHE A 334 -8.19 15.54 -22.44
C PHE A 334 -7.31 14.47 -23.08
N LEU A 335 -7.91 13.35 -23.49
CA LEU A 335 -7.20 12.28 -24.18
C LEU A 335 -6.72 12.73 -25.57
N GLU A 336 -7.56 13.41 -26.34
CA GLU A 336 -7.21 13.93 -27.67
C GLU A 336 -6.03 14.89 -27.60
N ARG A 337 -6.01 15.81 -26.62
CA ARG A 337 -4.86 16.68 -26.35
C ARG A 337 -3.62 15.89 -25.92
N GLY A 338 -3.80 14.86 -25.10
CA GLY A 338 -2.70 13.98 -24.69
C GLY A 338 -2.11 13.20 -25.86
N LEU A 339 -2.95 12.69 -26.75
CA LEU A 339 -2.51 12.04 -28.00
C LEU A 339 -1.81 13.07 -28.89
N GLN A 340 -2.35 14.27 -29.07
CA GLN A 340 -1.75 15.32 -29.93
C GLN A 340 -0.46 15.96 -29.36
N SER A 341 -0.09 15.68 -28.11
CA SER A 341 1.11 16.23 -27.48
C SER A 341 2.39 15.80 -28.22
N GLU A 342 3.19 16.76 -28.67
CA GLU A 342 4.49 16.51 -29.30
C GLU A 342 5.51 15.85 -28.36
N LYS A 343 5.36 16.09 -27.05
CA LYS A 343 6.23 15.52 -26.00
C LYS A 343 5.79 14.11 -25.58
N GLY A 344 4.74 13.57 -26.18
CA GLY A 344 4.17 12.30 -25.78
C GLY A 344 3.03 12.40 -24.77
N LEU A 345 2.33 11.29 -24.62
CA LEU A 345 1.19 11.06 -23.75
C LEU A 345 1.60 11.06 -22.28
N PHE A 346 2.72 10.42 -21.93
CA PHE A 346 3.20 10.36 -20.54
C PHE A 346 3.66 11.73 -20.05
N SER A 347 4.40 12.47 -20.89
CA SER A 347 4.82 13.84 -20.59
C SER A 347 3.60 14.76 -20.39
N TYR A 348 2.56 14.63 -21.22
CA TYR A 348 1.33 15.40 -21.06
C TYR A 348 0.61 15.11 -19.74
N PHE A 349 0.45 13.83 -19.36
CA PHE A 349 -0.15 13.46 -18.08
C PHE A 349 0.71 13.90 -16.89
N GLY A 350 2.02 13.71 -16.96
CA GLY A 350 2.97 14.14 -15.92
C GLY A 350 2.94 15.66 -15.72
N MET A 351 2.95 16.44 -16.81
CA MET A 351 2.84 17.90 -16.74
C MET A 351 1.48 18.36 -16.21
N SER A 352 0.39 17.69 -16.60
CA SER A 352 -0.94 17.97 -16.05
C SER A 352 -0.99 17.71 -14.54
N ALA A 353 -0.46 16.58 -14.09
CA ALA A 353 -0.36 16.26 -12.66
C ALA A 353 0.51 17.26 -11.90
N PHE A 354 1.65 17.66 -12.48
CA PHE A 354 2.55 18.67 -11.90
C PHE A 354 1.90 20.04 -11.78
N LEU A 355 1.17 20.48 -12.81
CA LEU A 355 0.43 21.75 -12.78
C LEU A 355 -0.65 21.74 -11.70
N ILE A 356 -1.42 20.65 -11.60
CA ILE A 356 -2.43 20.50 -10.54
C ILE A 356 -1.75 20.50 -9.16
N SER A 357 -0.64 19.78 -9.00
CA SER A 357 0.14 19.76 -7.76
C SER A 357 0.64 21.16 -7.38
N THR A 358 1.13 21.93 -8.36
CA THR A 358 1.62 23.30 -8.15
C THR A 358 0.49 24.25 -7.75
N ILE A 359 -0.69 24.11 -8.36
CA ILE A 359 -1.88 24.87 -7.99
C ILE A 359 -2.30 24.53 -6.55
N ILE A 360 -2.32 23.24 -6.20
CA ILE A 360 -2.64 22.79 -4.85
C ILE A 360 -1.62 23.34 -3.85
N ALA A 361 -0.32 23.28 -4.15
CA ALA A 361 0.73 23.83 -3.29
C ALA A 361 0.59 25.35 -3.11
N GLY A 362 0.23 26.07 -4.18
CA GLY A 362 -0.09 27.50 -4.12
C GLY A 362 -1.29 27.80 -3.23
N LEU A 363 -2.37 27.01 -3.35
CA LEU A 363 -3.55 27.11 -2.50
C LEU A 363 -3.23 26.81 -1.03
N VAL A 364 -2.45 25.76 -0.76
CA VAL A 364 -1.96 25.40 0.58
C VAL A 364 -1.19 26.57 1.19
N ARG A 365 -0.27 27.18 0.42
CA ARG A 365 0.51 28.33 0.88
C ARG A 365 -0.39 29.52 1.20
N LEU A 366 -1.33 29.87 0.32
CA LEU A 366 -2.28 30.96 0.54
C LEU A 366 -3.15 30.72 1.80
N LEU A 367 -3.66 29.50 1.97
CA LEU A 367 -4.47 29.13 3.14
C LEU A 367 -3.66 29.14 4.44
N SER A 368 -2.38 28.75 4.41
CA SER A 368 -1.51 28.83 5.59
C SER A 368 -1.23 30.29 6.00
N THR A 369 -1.03 31.19 5.02
CA THR A 369 -0.73 32.60 5.29
C THR A 369 -1.94 33.38 5.80
N SER A 370 -3.17 32.99 5.45
CA SER A 370 -4.38 33.65 5.95
C SER A 370 -4.81 33.19 7.35
N SER A 371 -4.13 32.18 7.92
CA SER A 371 -4.45 31.62 9.23
C SER A 371 -3.64 32.23 10.40
N HIS A 372 -2.72 33.14 10.08
CA HIS A 372 -2.04 34.05 10.99
C HIS A 372 -2.67 35.44 10.87
#